data_AF-A0AB34JAJ6-F1
#
_entry.id   AF-A0AB34JAJ6-F1
#
_cell.length_a   1.000
_cell.length_b   1.000
_cell.length_c   1.000
_cell.angle_alpha   90.00
_cell.angle_beta   90.00
_cell.angle_gamma   90.00
#
_symmetry.space_group_name_H-M   'P 1'
#
loop_
_entity.id
_entity.type
_entity.pdbx_description
1 polymer ?
#
loop_
_entity_poly.entity_id
_entity_poly.type
_entity_poly.pdbx_seq_one_letter_code
_entity_poly.pdbx_strand_id
1 'polypeptide(L)'
;MPLGDLDEFWKWKQQKEQELFKLGEAGLELISTRLPRGEVPQPTAEVSDEDSYDWAVVVPQRLSQATELLHGHVLTKNQRGAYTLALELSKHQNDEEAMGEKAAFLRQHPVMPALLKLAAEAEDAEHYDRSTMQLCLSCWTNMAYIGLAPDIGHDPSLAQMLRRALLRGRDDEVLLQYVLPAIYNLSCEPAVLDALLDHQVMPLLVALSRMRSTEHAESARYSRNILENIRLYRASLRSTSHCGRWLACCTRGSLEAPSSSERRSSQREIRKEGGSSKRDAEEQLAQQAHVKIKRKTRFGLNILRPSGKAKSSGQHYSSASEIDAIEMAPSNH
;
A
#
# COMPACT_ATOMS: atom_id res chain seq x y z
N MET A 1 42.66 -2.36 -28.84
CA MET A 1 41.57 -3.34 -29.07
C MET A 1 40.83 -2.91 -30.33
N PRO A 2 40.61 -3.79 -31.31
CA PRO A 2 39.93 -3.42 -32.54
C PRO A 2 38.44 -3.19 -32.28
N LEU A 3 37.87 -2.16 -32.91
CA LEU A 3 36.47 -1.71 -32.79
C LEU A 3 35.42 -2.69 -33.38
N GLY A 4 35.83 -3.91 -33.76
CA GLY A 4 34.95 -4.90 -34.40
C GLY A 4 33.97 -5.61 -33.45
N ASP A 5 34.25 -5.63 -32.14
CA ASP A 5 33.43 -6.36 -31.15
C ASP A 5 32.19 -5.58 -30.67
N LEU A 6 32.13 -4.27 -30.88
CA LEU A 6 31.02 -3.45 -30.39
C LEU A 6 29.72 -3.71 -31.16
N ASP A 7 29.80 -3.90 -32.47
CA ASP A 7 28.61 -4.19 -33.29
C ASP A 7 28.05 -5.59 -33.00
N GLU A 8 28.91 -6.57 -32.73
CA GLU A 8 28.47 -7.90 -32.32
C GLU A 8 27.83 -7.87 -30.93
N PHE A 9 28.38 -7.08 -30.00
CA PHE A 9 27.79 -6.88 -28.68
C PHE A 9 26.39 -6.25 -28.74
N TRP A 10 26.20 -5.21 -29.56
CA TRP A 10 24.88 -4.56 -29.70
C TRP A 10 23.86 -5.47 -30.37
N LYS A 11 24.26 -6.24 -31.38
CA LYS A 11 23.39 -7.25 -32.00
C LYS A 11 22.99 -8.34 -31.01
N TRP A 12 23.94 -8.85 -30.22
CA TRP A 12 23.67 -9.84 -29.18
C TRP A 12 22.73 -9.29 -28.10
N LYS A 13 22.95 -8.04 -27.65
CA LYS A 13 22.09 -7.38 -26.66
C LYS A 13 20.66 -7.22 -27.18
N GLN A 14 20.50 -6.73 -28.40
CA GLN A 14 19.19 -6.53 -29.02
C GLN A 14 18.46 -7.87 -29.24
N GLN A 15 19.20 -8.92 -29.62
CA GLN A 15 18.65 -10.28 -29.73
C GLN A 15 18.18 -10.80 -28.37
N LYS A 16 18.95 -10.59 -27.30
CA LYS A 16 18.56 -11.01 -25.94
C LYS A 16 17.36 -10.23 -25.41
N GLU A 17 17.24 -8.94 -25.71
CA GLU A 17 16.07 -8.13 -25.38
C GLU A 17 14.82 -8.63 -26.12
N GLN A 18 14.93 -8.99 -27.40
CA GLN A 18 13.83 -9.59 -28.16
C GLN A 18 13.45 -10.99 -27.65
N GLU A 19 14.41 -11.84 -27.28
CA GLU A 19 14.13 -13.15 -26.67
C GLU A 19 13.40 -13.02 -25.33
N LEU A 20 13.81 -12.06 -24.49
CA LEU A 20 13.16 -11.77 -23.21
C LEU A 20 11.76 -11.18 -23.38
N PHE A 21 11.56 -10.32 -24.38
CA PHE A 21 10.24 -9.81 -24.74
C PHE A 21 9.31 -10.94 -25.21
N LYS A 22 9.78 -11.82 -26.09
CA LYS A 22 9.04 -13.01 -26.54
C LYS A 22 8.73 -13.99 -25.42
N LEU A 23 9.62 -14.16 -24.45
CA LEU A 23 9.35 -14.96 -23.24
C LEU A 23 8.29 -14.30 -22.34
N GLY A 24 8.29 -12.97 -22.25
CA GLY A 24 7.24 -12.20 -21.58
C GLY A 24 5.88 -12.33 -22.27
N GLU A 25 5.85 -12.20 -23.61
CA GLU A 25 4.65 -12.40 -24.42
C GLU A 25 4.15 -13.84 -24.37
N ALA A 26 5.03 -14.84 -24.45
CA ALA A 26 4.66 -16.24 -24.31
C ALA A 26 4.15 -16.56 -22.90
N GLY A 27 4.69 -15.92 -21.86
CA GLY A 27 4.18 -15.99 -20.49
C GLY A 27 2.78 -15.39 -20.37
N LEU A 28 2.51 -14.28 -21.05
CA LEU A 28 1.19 -13.63 -21.11
C LEU A 28 0.19 -14.43 -21.98
N GLU A 29 0.62 -15.04 -23.08
CA GLU A 29 -0.19 -15.95 -23.90
C GLU A 29 -0.52 -17.25 -23.16
N LEU A 30 0.40 -17.83 -22.38
CA LEU A 30 0.11 -19.00 -21.54
C LEU A 30 -0.95 -18.70 -20.48
N ILE A 31 -0.97 -17.47 -19.97
CA ILE A 31 -1.99 -16.98 -19.04
C ILE A 31 -3.32 -16.70 -19.77
N SER A 32 -3.27 -16.22 -21.02
CA SER A 32 -4.45 -15.95 -21.85
C SER A 32 -5.09 -17.22 -22.44
N THR A 33 -4.33 -18.30 -22.64
CA THR A 33 -4.80 -19.57 -23.26
C THR A 33 -5.23 -20.63 -22.26
N ARG A 34 -4.86 -20.51 -20.97
CA ARG A 34 -5.29 -21.43 -19.89
C ARG A 34 -6.54 -21.00 -19.12
N LEU A 35 -7.26 -19.96 -19.55
CA LEU A 35 -8.61 -19.68 -19.06
C LEU A 35 -9.64 -20.29 -20.04
N PRO A 36 -10.27 -21.43 -19.70
CA PRO A 36 -11.27 -22.02 -20.58
C PRO A 36 -12.44 -21.04 -20.74
N ARG A 37 -12.69 -20.65 -22.00
CA ARG A 37 -13.91 -19.94 -22.38
C ARG A 37 -15.06 -20.94 -22.33
N GLY A 38 -15.83 -20.90 -21.24
CA GLY A 38 -17.22 -21.33 -21.21
C GLY A 38 -17.45 -22.81 -21.40
N GLU A 39 -17.42 -23.55 -20.30
CA GLU A 39 -18.41 -24.58 -19.95
C GLU A 39 -18.14 -24.93 -18.48
N VAL A 40 -19.17 -24.84 -17.64
CA VAL A 40 -19.08 -25.25 -16.23
C VAL A 40 -19.13 -26.77 -16.22
N PRO A 41 -18.06 -27.50 -15.86
CA PRO A 41 -18.15 -28.94 -15.69
C PRO A 41 -18.95 -29.19 -14.42
N GLN A 42 -19.97 -30.05 -14.51
CA GLN A 42 -20.57 -30.61 -13.30
C GLN A 42 -19.52 -31.44 -12.56
N PRO A 43 -19.51 -31.41 -11.21
CA PRO A 43 -18.52 -32.14 -10.44
C PRO A 43 -18.90 -33.62 -10.44
N THR A 44 -18.18 -34.42 -11.23
CA THR A 44 -18.17 -35.86 -11.09
C THR A 44 -16.73 -36.35 -10.99
N ALA A 45 -16.51 -37.19 -9.98
CA ALA A 45 -15.33 -37.99 -9.68
C ALA A 45 -14.17 -37.28 -8.96
N GLU A 46 -14.11 -37.56 -7.65
CA GLU A 46 -12.91 -37.94 -6.88
C GLU A 46 -11.57 -37.38 -7.41
N VAL A 47 -11.22 -36.19 -6.92
CA VAL A 47 -9.83 -35.74 -6.91
C VAL A 47 -9.20 -36.27 -5.64
N SER A 48 -8.18 -37.13 -5.79
CA SER A 48 -7.39 -37.70 -4.70
C SER A 48 -6.65 -36.63 -3.90
N ASP A 49 -6.77 -36.68 -2.57
CA ASP A 49 -6.11 -35.81 -1.57
C ASP A 49 -4.58 -35.96 -1.47
N GLU A 50 -3.87 -36.38 -2.53
CA GLU A 50 -2.45 -36.77 -2.47
C GLU A 50 -1.42 -35.74 -2.96
N ASP A 51 -1.82 -34.54 -3.37
CA ASP A 51 -0.89 -33.42 -3.62
C ASP A 51 -0.89 -32.43 -2.46
N SER A 52 -0.64 -32.92 -1.24
CA SER A 52 -0.23 -32.11 -0.11
C SER A 52 1.18 -31.57 -0.35
N TYR A 53 1.31 -30.64 -1.31
CA TYR A 53 2.53 -29.86 -1.47
C TYR A 53 2.83 -29.19 -0.13
N ASP A 54 4.00 -29.49 0.42
CA ASP A 54 4.48 -28.89 1.67
C ASP A 54 4.81 -27.42 1.41
N TRP A 55 3.78 -26.59 1.44
CA TRP A 55 3.87 -25.16 1.17
C TRP A 55 4.80 -24.45 2.15
N ALA A 56 4.99 -25.02 3.35
CA ALA A 56 5.94 -24.54 4.36
C ALA A 56 7.39 -24.62 3.86
N VAL A 57 7.71 -25.48 2.88
CA VAL A 57 9.03 -25.57 2.25
C VAL A 57 9.12 -24.73 0.98
N VAL A 58 8.09 -24.75 0.14
CA VAL A 58 8.10 -24.09 -1.18
C VAL A 58 8.05 -22.57 -1.07
N VAL A 59 7.27 -22.04 -0.12
CA VAL A 59 7.07 -20.59 0.03
C VAL A 59 8.35 -19.87 0.48
N PRO A 60 9.06 -20.31 1.54
CA PRO A 60 10.33 -19.69 1.93
C PRO A 60 11.39 -19.76 0.84
N GLN A 61 11.47 -20.87 0.09
CA GLN A 61 12.45 -21.03 -0.98
C GLN A 61 12.20 -20.04 -2.13
N ARG A 62 10.94 -19.86 -2.55
CA ARG A 62 10.59 -18.89 -3.60
C ARG A 62 10.76 -17.46 -3.15
N LEU A 63 10.44 -17.16 -1.89
CA LEU A 63 10.72 -15.85 -1.32
C LEU A 63 12.24 -15.60 -1.26
N SER A 64 13.05 -16.57 -0.85
CA SER A 64 14.52 -16.47 -0.89
C SER A 64 15.01 -16.13 -2.29
N GLN A 65 14.59 -16.89 -3.32
CA GLN A 65 14.96 -16.62 -4.71
C GLN A 65 14.54 -15.22 -5.18
N ALA A 66 13.32 -14.79 -4.84
CA ALA A 66 12.84 -13.44 -5.17
C ALA A 66 13.70 -12.37 -4.50
N THR A 67 14.08 -12.58 -3.23
CA THR A 67 14.95 -11.66 -2.50
C THR A 67 16.36 -11.65 -3.05
N GLU A 68 16.94 -12.78 -3.42
CA GLU A 68 18.26 -12.84 -4.06
C GLU A 68 18.28 -12.07 -5.39
N LEU A 69 17.23 -12.21 -6.19
CA LEU A 69 17.08 -11.46 -7.44
C LEU A 69 16.97 -9.94 -7.20
N LEU A 70 16.31 -9.52 -6.11
CA LEU A 70 16.19 -8.11 -5.70
C LEU A 70 17.54 -7.49 -5.30
N HIS A 71 18.50 -8.30 -4.85
CA HIS A 71 19.84 -7.82 -4.48
C HIS A 71 20.81 -7.79 -5.67
N GLY A 72 20.34 -8.02 -6.90
CA GLY A 72 21.16 -7.94 -8.09
C GLY A 72 21.70 -6.54 -8.39
N HIS A 73 22.79 -6.49 -9.16
CA HIS A 73 23.35 -5.23 -9.70
C HIS A 73 22.70 -4.78 -11.02
N VAL A 74 21.72 -5.54 -11.52
CA VAL A 74 21.09 -5.28 -12.82
C VAL A 74 19.62 -4.95 -12.58
N LEU A 75 19.18 -3.77 -13.01
CA LEU A 75 17.81 -3.29 -12.83
C LEU A 75 16.76 -4.32 -13.28
N THR A 76 17.00 -5.00 -14.40
CA THR A 76 16.10 -6.06 -14.91
C THR A 76 16.03 -7.29 -14.00
N LYS A 77 17.10 -7.62 -13.26
CA LYS A 77 17.06 -8.69 -12.24
C LYS A 77 16.27 -8.24 -11.02
N ASN A 78 16.46 -6.99 -10.59
CA ASN A 78 15.75 -6.43 -9.43
C ASN A 78 14.24 -6.33 -9.72
N GLN A 79 13.85 -5.91 -10.92
CA GLN A 79 12.46 -5.92 -11.39
C GLN A 79 11.86 -7.33 -11.34
N ARG A 80 12.56 -8.36 -11.83
CA ARG A 80 12.09 -9.76 -11.75
C ARG A 80 11.95 -10.24 -10.31
N GLY A 81 12.87 -9.85 -9.43
CA GLY A 81 12.79 -10.12 -8.01
C GLY A 81 11.55 -9.49 -7.38
N ALA A 82 11.31 -8.20 -7.64
CA ALA A 82 10.12 -7.47 -7.17
C ALA A 82 8.83 -8.11 -7.70
N TYR A 83 8.79 -8.46 -8.98
CA TYR A 83 7.64 -9.13 -9.60
C TYR A 83 7.37 -10.50 -8.96
N THR A 84 8.39 -11.33 -8.81
CA THR A 84 8.27 -12.64 -8.16
C THR A 84 7.79 -12.49 -6.72
N LEU A 85 8.35 -11.53 -5.98
CA LEU A 85 7.94 -11.23 -4.61
C LEU A 85 6.47 -10.77 -4.56
N ALA A 86 6.05 -9.84 -5.41
CA ALA A 86 4.67 -9.37 -5.47
C ALA A 86 3.70 -10.53 -5.75
N LEU A 87 4.04 -11.43 -6.68
CA LEU A 87 3.26 -12.61 -6.97
C LEU A 87 3.19 -13.57 -5.78
N GLU A 88 4.32 -13.93 -5.17
CA GLU A 88 4.34 -14.85 -4.03
C GLU A 88 3.59 -14.30 -2.83
N LEU A 89 3.69 -12.99 -2.58
CA LEU A 89 2.92 -12.30 -1.54
C LEU A 89 1.42 -12.29 -1.80
N SER A 90 1.00 -12.26 -3.08
CA SER A 90 -0.42 -12.30 -3.44
C SER A 90 -1.03 -13.70 -3.32
N LYS A 91 -0.21 -14.75 -3.32
CA LYS A 91 -0.68 -16.12 -3.12
C LYS A 91 -1.07 -16.33 -1.66
N HIS A 92 -2.09 -17.15 -1.41
CA HIS A 92 -2.51 -17.55 -0.07
C HIS A 92 -2.95 -16.39 0.85
N GLN A 93 -3.52 -15.31 0.31
CA GLN A 93 -4.05 -14.19 1.10
C GLN A 93 -5.17 -14.58 2.08
N ASN A 94 -5.80 -15.74 1.89
CA ASN A 94 -6.87 -16.24 2.77
C ASN A 94 -6.36 -17.26 3.79
N ASP A 95 -5.06 -17.56 3.81
CA ASP A 95 -4.45 -18.55 4.69
C ASP A 95 -3.64 -17.83 5.77
N GLU A 96 -4.17 -17.79 6.99
CA GLU A 96 -3.55 -17.05 8.09
C GLU A 96 -2.18 -17.61 8.51
N GLU A 97 -2.01 -18.93 8.42
CA GLU A 97 -0.75 -19.61 8.78
C GLU A 97 0.33 -19.28 7.76
N ALA A 98 0.04 -19.46 6.47
CA ALA A 98 0.96 -19.12 5.39
C ALA A 98 1.33 -17.63 5.39
N MET A 99 0.37 -16.73 5.69
CA MET A 99 0.67 -15.30 5.84
C MET A 99 1.61 -15.02 7.01
N GLY A 100 1.42 -15.70 8.15
CA GLY A 100 2.28 -15.58 9.33
C GLY A 100 3.73 -15.98 9.05
N GLU A 101 3.94 -17.10 8.36
CA GLU A 101 5.26 -17.58 7.95
C GLU A 101 5.95 -16.61 6.99
N LYS A 102 5.23 -16.12 5.97
CA LYS A 102 5.75 -15.10 5.03
C LYS A 102 6.18 -13.84 5.77
N ALA A 103 5.37 -13.36 6.71
CA ALA A 103 5.70 -12.19 7.50
C ALA A 103 6.95 -12.43 8.37
N ALA A 104 7.07 -13.60 9.00
CA ALA A 104 8.24 -13.96 9.80
C ALA A 104 9.52 -14.01 8.94
N PHE A 105 9.45 -14.64 7.76
CA PHE A 105 10.56 -14.70 6.80
C PHE A 105 11.03 -13.30 6.39
N LEU A 106 10.09 -12.45 5.96
CA LEU A 106 10.40 -11.12 5.44
C LEU A 106 10.97 -10.17 6.51
N ARG A 107 10.64 -10.35 7.80
CA ARG A 107 11.28 -9.58 8.88
C ARG A 107 12.76 -9.91 9.06
N GLN A 108 13.16 -11.14 8.71
CA GLN A 108 14.56 -11.58 8.83
C GLN A 108 15.37 -11.21 7.59
N HIS A 109 14.72 -10.79 6.50
CA HIS A 109 15.37 -10.56 5.21
C HIS A 109 15.39 -9.06 4.87
N PRO A 110 16.47 -8.55 4.28
CA PRO A 110 16.62 -7.11 3.95
C PRO A 110 15.81 -6.70 2.70
N VAL A 111 14.58 -7.19 2.57
CA VAL A 111 13.71 -6.95 1.42
C VAL A 111 13.29 -5.49 1.34
N MET A 112 13.02 -4.87 2.49
CA MET A 112 12.55 -3.49 2.55
C MET A 112 13.59 -2.48 2.06
N PRO A 113 14.85 -2.50 2.54
CA PRO A 113 15.91 -1.67 1.97
C PRO A 113 16.10 -1.88 0.46
N ALA A 114 16.02 -3.13 -0.02
CA ALA A 114 16.16 -3.43 -1.44
C ALA A 114 15.02 -2.84 -2.28
N LEU A 115 13.76 -2.95 -1.83
CA LEU A 115 12.61 -2.35 -2.50
C LEU A 115 12.65 -0.82 -2.49
N LEU A 116 13.08 -0.20 -1.40
CA LEU A 116 13.24 1.25 -1.31
C LEU A 116 14.33 1.75 -2.26
N LYS A 117 15.47 1.05 -2.32
CA LYS A 117 16.53 1.37 -3.28
C LYS A 117 16.04 1.25 -4.72
N LEU A 118 15.36 0.15 -5.06
CA LEU A 118 14.82 -0.08 -6.40
C LEU A 118 13.80 1.00 -6.80
N ALA A 119 12.94 1.41 -5.88
CA ALA A 119 11.95 2.44 -6.14
C ALA A 119 12.59 3.84 -6.25
N ALA A 120 13.68 4.12 -5.53
CA ALA A 120 14.47 5.33 -5.71
C ALA A 120 15.15 5.36 -7.09
N GLU A 121 15.77 4.26 -7.51
CA GLU A 121 16.34 4.11 -8.86
C GLU A 121 15.28 4.31 -9.96
N ALA A 122 14.07 3.78 -9.75
CA ALA A 122 12.95 3.98 -10.66
C ALA A 122 12.49 5.45 -10.73
N GLU A 123 12.54 6.16 -9.60
CA GLU A 123 12.18 7.56 -9.52
C GLU A 123 13.20 8.49 -10.19
N ASP A 124 14.49 8.19 -10.01
CA ASP A 124 15.63 8.98 -10.52
C ASP A 124 15.98 8.66 -11.99
N ALA A 125 15.37 7.63 -12.58
CA ALA A 125 15.56 7.31 -13.99
C ALA A 125 15.15 8.48 -14.92
N GLU A 126 15.90 8.68 -16.01
CA GLU A 126 15.71 9.78 -16.98
C GLU A 126 14.25 9.93 -17.44
N HIS A 127 13.52 8.81 -17.53
CA HIS A 127 12.13 8.79 -17.96
C HIS A 127 11.15 8.24 -16.92
N TYR A 128 11.53 8.17 -15.63
CA TYR A 128 10.73 7.58 -14.57
C TYR A 128 10.22 6.17 -14.89
N ASP A 129 10.81 5.16 -14.26
CA ASP A 129 10.42 3.78 -14.49
C ASP A 129 9.11 3.45 -13.75
N ARG A 130 8.01 3.79 -14.40
CA ARG A 130 6.63 3.56 -13.92
C ARG A 130 6.38 2.10 -13.57
N SER A 131 6.85 1.17 -14.39
CA SER A 131 6.60 -0.26 -14.19
C SER A 131 7.31 -0.77 -12.94
N THR A 132 8.57 -0.37 -12.72
CA THR A 132 9.29 -0.72 -11.50
C THR A 132 8.61 -0.14 -10.26
N MET A 133 8.18 1.13 -10.31
CA MET A 133 7.46 1.74 -9.20
C MET A 133 6.15 0.98 -8.87
N GLN A 134 5.38 0.58 -9.89
CA GLN A 134 4.16 -0.22 -9.71
C GLN A 134 4.45 -1.55 -8.99
N LEU A 135 5.53 -2.23 -9.35
CA LEU A 135 5.95 -3.47 -8.68
C LEU A 135 6.30 -3.24 -7.21
N CYS A 136 7.08 -2.19 -6.90
CA CYS A 136 7.42 -1.83 -5.52
C CYS A 136 6.17 -1.51 -4.69
N LEU A 137 5.24 -0.71 -5.25
CA LEU A 137 3.96 -0.39 -4.61
C LEU A 137 3.11 -1.63 -4.37
N SER A 138 3.06 -2.58 -5.32
CA SER A 138 2.38 -3.88 -5.12
C SER A 138 3.02 -4.69 -4.00
N CYS A 139 4.34 -4.76 -3.93
CA CYS A 139 5.04 -5.44 -2.84
C CYS A 139 4.65 -4.83 -1.49
N TRP A 140 4.74 -3.50 -1.32
CA TRP A 140 4.38 -2.86 -0.05
C TRP A 140 2.91 -3.03 0.31
N THR A 141 2.01 -2.95 -0.67
CA THR A 141 0.58 -3.20 -0.47
C THR A 141 0.35 -4.58 0.13
N ASN A 142 0.97 -5.62 -0.45
CA ASN A 142 0.81 -6.99 0.00
C ASN A 142 1.55 -7.25 1.33
N MET A 143 2.73 -6.67 1.54
CA MET A 143 3.46 -6.80 2.80
C MET A 143 2.68 -6.15 3.95
N ALA A 144 2.11 -4.96 3.73
CA ALA A 144 1.23 -4.31 4.70
C ALA A 144 0.01 -5.18 5.02
N TYR A 145 -0.58 -5.82 4.01
CA TYR A 145 -1.72 -6.72 4.16
C TYR A 145 -1.42 -7.93 5.05
N ILE A 146 -0.25 -8.58 4.89
CA ILE A 146 0.17 -9.71 5.73
C ILE A 146 0.67 -9.29 7.13
N GLY A 147 0.52 -8.01 7.50
CA GLY A 147 0.81 -7.51 8.85
C GLY A 147 2.23 -6.97 9.05
N LEU A 148 2.93 -6.61 7.97
CA LEU A 148 4.21 -5.90 8.05
C LEU A 148 4.06 -4.37 7.97
N ALA A 149 2.83 -3.84 8.03
CA ALA A 149 2.61 -2.39 8.01
C ALA A 149 3.46 -1.65 9.06
N PRO A 150 3.58 -2.11 10.33
CA PRO A 150 4.44 -1.45 11.31
C PRO A 150 5.92 -1.52 10.91
N ASP A 151 6.42 -2.68 10.51
CA ASP A 151 7.84 -2.86 10.14
C ASP A 151 8.24 -1.92 8.98
N ILE A 152 7.30 -1.66 8.06
CA ILE A 152 7.50 -0.92 6.83
C ILE A 152 7.24 0.57 7.01
N GLY A 153 6.18 0.93 7.73
CA GLY A 153 5.72 2.30 7.90
C GLY A 153 6.59 3.15 8.83
N HIS A 154 7.56 2.56 9.54
CA HIS A 154 8.53 3.31 10.35
C HIS A 154 9.63 3.98 9.50
N ASP A 155 9.83 3.56 8.24
CA ASP A 155 10.84 4.16 7.38
C ASP A 155 10.36 5.51 6.80
N PRO A 156 11.01 6.64 7.12
CA PRO A 156 10.60 7.95 6.62
C PRO A 156 10.75 8.08 5.10
N SER A 157 11.69 7.35 4.49
CA SER A 157 11.95 7.37 3.05
C SER A 157 10.77 6.80 2.29
N LEU A 158 10.13 5.76 2.82
CA LEU A 158 8.91 5.19 2.25
C LEU A 158 7.78 6.22 2.24
N ALA A 159 7.55 6.89 3.36
CA ALA A 159 6.48 7.86 3.49
C ALA A 159 6.65 9.02 2.48
N GLN A 160 7.89 9.50 2.29
CA GLN A 160 8.20 10.49 1.26
C GLN A 160 8.00 9.96 -0.16
N MET A 161 8.38 8.70 -0.41
CA MET A 161 8.22 8.07 -1.71
C MET A 161 6.74 7.87 -2.07
N LEU A 162 5.90 7.41 -1.15
CA LEU A 162 4.46 7.28 -1.34
C LEU A 162 3.81 8.63 -1.64
N ARG A 163 4.23 9.69 -0.93
CA ARG A 163 3.81 11.07 -1.21
C ARG A 163 4.19 11.49 -2.63
N ARG A 164 5.44 11.29 -3.04
CA ARG A 164 5.92 11.67 -4.40
C ARG A 164 5.20 10.87 -5.49
N ALA A 165 5.03 9.56 -5.29
CA ALA A 165 4.27 8.69 -6.19
C ALA A 165 2.81 9.12 -6.32
N LEU A 166 2.16 9.52 -5.21
CA LEU A 166 0.78 10.01 -5.24
C LEU A 166 0.66 11.34 -6.01
N LEU A 167 1.57 12.28 -5.78
CA LEU A 167 1.59 13.55 -6.50
C LEU A 167 1.82 13.34 -8.01
N ARG A 168 2.71 12.42 -8.38
CA ARG A 168 2.95 12.05 -9.78
C ARG A 168 1.77 11.31 -10.40
N GLY A 169 1.06 10.51 -9.60
CA GLY A 169 -0.18 9.83 -9.99
C GLY A 169 -1.32 10.78 -10.34
N ARG A 170 -1.24 12.07 -10.02
CA ARG A 170 -2.30 13.05 -10.35
C ARG A 170 -2.72 12.99 -11.82
N ASP A 171 -1.76 12.84 -12.72
CA ASP A 171 -1.98 12.79 -14.17
C ASP A 171 -1.80 11.37 -14.73
N ASP A 172 -1.62 10.37 -13.86
CA ASP A 172 -1.38 8.97 -14.19
C ASP A 172 -2.32 8.06 -13.39
N GLU A 173 -3.47 7.74 -14.00
CA GLU A 173 -4.49 6.92 -13.38
C GLU A 173 -3.99 5.51 -13.04
N VAL A 174 -3.18 4.89 -13.91
CA VAL A 174 -2.71 3.53 -13.64
C VAL A 174 -1.81 3.54 -12.42
N LEU A 175 -0.91 4.52 -12.26
CA LEU A 175 -0.10 4.65 -11.05
C LEU A 175 -0.97 4.87 -9.80
N LEU A 176 -2.07 5.62 -9.90
CA LEU A 176 -3.03 5.79 -8.80
C LEU A 176 -3.62 4.47 -8.31
N GLN A 177 -3.87 3.52 -9.22
CA GLN A 177 -4.40 2.19 -8.88
C GLN A 177 -3.43 1.38 -8.00
N TYR A 178 -2.14 1.70 -8.01
CA TYR A 178 -1.14 1.04 -7.16
C TYR A 178 -0.84 1.85 -5.89
N VAL A 179 -0.74 3.18 -6.01
CA VAL A 179 -0.33 4.02 -4.88
C VAL A 179 -1.43 4.16 -3.82
N LEU A 180 -2.70 4.25 -4.22
CA LEU A 180 -3.80 4.44 -3.27
C LEU A 180 -4.04 3.23 -2.37
N PRO A 181 -4.04 1.97 -2.86
CA PRO A 181 -4.06 0.80 -1.99
C PRO A 181 -2.86 0.71 -1.07
N ALA A 182 -1.65 1.01 -1.57
CA ALA A 182 -0.43 1.00 -0.76
C ALA A 182 -0.55 2.00 0.41
N ILE A 183 -0.92 3.24 0.10
CA ILE A 183 -1.13 4.29 1.11
C ILE A 183 -2.25 3.88 2.06
N TYR A 184 -3.37 3.36 1.56
CA TYR A 184 -4.48 2.95 2.42
C TYR A 184 -4.04 1.88 3.43
N ASN A 185 -3.37 0.82 2.99
CA ASN A 185 -2.90 -0.26 3.87
C ASN A 185 -1.86 0.22 4.89
N LEU A 186 -1.06 1.23 4.53
CA LEU A 186 -0.03 1.80 5.38
C LEU A 186 -0.50 3.02 6.20
N SER A 187 -1.70 3.55 5.94
CA SER A 187 -2.25 4.73 6.62
C SER A 187 -2.70 4.48 8.07
N CYS A 188 -2.39 3.31 8.63
CA CYS A 188 -2.44 3.07 10.07
C CYS A 188 -1.15 3.48 10.78
N GLU A 189 -0.07 3.72 10.04
CA GLU A 189 1.25 4.02 10.59
C GLU A 189 1.48 5.53 10.69
N PRO A 190 1.89 6.05 11.87
CA PRO A 190 2.01 7.49 12.09
C PRO A 190 2.90 8.24 11.11
N ALA A 191 4.07 7.69 10.75
CA ALA A 191 5.00 8.38 9.84
C ALA A 191 4.43 8.52 8.42
N VAL A 192 3.62 7.55 7.98
CA VAL A 192 2.90 7.63 6.70
C VAL A 192 1.82 8.69 6.78
N LEU A 193 1.03 8.70 7.85
CA LEU A 193 0.00 9.72 8.07
C LEU A 193 0.60 11.13 8.14
N ASP A 194 1.74 11.31 8.82
CA ASP A 194 2.46 12.58 8.89
C ASP A 194 2.90 13.08 7.52
N ALA A 195 3.41 12.19 6.65
CA ALA A 195 3.77 12.56 5.28
C ALA A 195 2.54 12.94 4.42
N LEU A 196 1.37 12.34 4.68
CA LEU A 196 0.13 12.67 3.98
C LEU A 196 -0.50 14.00 4.44
N LEU A 197 -0.09 14.53 5.60
CA LEU A 197 -0.54 15.84 6.09
C LEU A 197 0.04 17.02 5.30
N ASP A 198 0.94 16.76 4.33
CA ASP A 198 1.50 17.74 3.42
C ASP A 198 0.42 18.56 2.66
N HIS A 199 0.69 19.86 2.50
CA HIS A 199 -0.25 20.81 1.90
C HIS A 199 -0.62 20.51 0.45
N GLN A 200 0.20 19.74 -0.28
CA GLN A 200 -0.08 19.36 -1.67
C GLN A 200 -0.87 18.05 -1.77
N VAL A 201 -0.68 17.13 -0.82
CA VAL A 201 -1.33 15.81 -0.81
C VAL A 201 -2.79 15.89 -0.40
N MET A 202 -3.10 16.67 0.63
CA MET A 202 -4.46 16.78 1.17
C MET A 202 -5.49 17.25 0.14
N PRO A 203 -5.26 18.32 -0.65
CA PRO A 203 -6.18 18.74 -1.70
C PRO A 203 -6.40 17.66 -2.76
N LEU A 204 -5.35 16.93 -3.14
CA LEU A 204 -5.43 15.84 -4.11
C LEU A 204 -6.31 14.69 -3.59
N LEU A 205 -6.10 14.23 -2.35
CA LEU A 205 -6.94 13.21 -1.72
C LEU A 205 -8.41 13.65 -1.63
N VAL A 206 -8.66 14.93 -1.32
CA VAL A 206 -10.02 15.49 -1.30
C VAL A 206 -10.63 15.49 -2.70
N ALA A 207 -9.89 15.87 -3.73
CA ALA A 207 -10.36 15.83 -5.12
C ALA A 207 -10.71 14.40 -5.55
N LEU A 208 -9.79 13.45 -5.34
CA LEU A 208 -9.99 12.03 -5.64
C LEU A 208 -11.19 11.45 -4.89
N SER A 209 -11.38 11.82 -3.62
CA SER A 209 -12.52 11.35 -2.80
C SER A 209 -13.90 11.78 -3.32
N ARG A 210 -13.95 12.85 -4.12
CA ARG A 210 -15.20 13.44 -4.65
C ARG A 210 -15.54 12.94 -6.05
N MET A 211 -14.67 12.14 -6.67
CA MET A 211 -14.92 11.55 -7.97
C MET A 211 -16.11 10.59 -7.88
N ARG A 212 -17.12 10.80 -8.75
CA ARG A 212 -18.38 10.04 -8.74
C ARG A 212 -18.52 9.07 -9.92
N SER A 213 -17.54 9.01 -10.82
CA SER A 213 -17.60 8.08 -11.95
C SER A 213 -17.42 6.64 -11.47
N THR A 214 -18.05 5.71 -12.18
CA THR A 214 -17.90 4.26 -11.94
C THR A 214 -16.46 3.79 -12.20
N GLU A 215 -15.77 4.42 -13.15
CA GLU A 215 -14.39 4.12 -13.54
C GLU A 215 -13.40 4.39 -12.40
N HIS A 216 -13.67 5.41 -11.58
CA HIS A 216 -12.77 5.82 -10.49
C HIS A 216 -13.33 5.53 -9.08
N ALA A 217 -14.33 4.65 -8.99
CA ALA A 217 -15.02 4.35 -7.74
C ALA A 217 -14.06 3.83 -6.65
N GLU A 218 -13.10 2.99 -7.03
CA GLU A 218 -12.09 2.43 -6.13
C GLU A 218 -11.11 3.50 -5.61
N SER A 219 -10.58 4.34 -6.51
CA SER A 219 -9.71 5.46 -6.14
C SER A 219 -10.42 6.42 -5.16
N ALA A 220 -11.69 6.73 -5.42
CA ALA A 220 -12.51 7.54 -4.53
C ALA A 220 -12.76 6.84 -3.18
N ARG A 221 -12.94 5.51 -3.16
CA ARG A 221 -13.11 4.72 -1.93
C ARG A 221 -11.85 4.76 -1.07
N TYR A 222 -10.68 4.45 -1.65
CA TYR A 222 -9.40 4.51 -0.92
C TYR A 222 -9.13 5.91 -0.38
N SER A 223 -9.32 6.94 -1.20
CA SER A 223 -9.08 8.33 -0.80
C SER A 223 -9.97 8.75 0.38
N ARG A 224 -11.26 8.37 0.38
CA ARG A 224 -12.17 8.61 1.52
C ARG A 224 -11.69 7.92 2.79
N ASN A 225 -11.24 6.67 2.70
CA ASN A 225 -10.76 5.92 3.85
C ASN A 225 -9.44 6.49 4.40
N ILE A 226 -8.53 6.91 3.52
CA ILE A 226 -7.27 7.57 3.91
C ILE A 226 -7.59 8.88 4.64
N LEU A 227 -8.51 9.69 4.12
CA LEU A 227 -8.94 10.94 4.77
C LEU A 227 -9.57 10.69 6.15
N GLU A 228 -10.34 9.62 6.32
CA GLU A 228 -10.87 9.24 7.63
C GLU A 228 -9.75 8.83 8.61
N ASN A 229 -8.77 8.06 8.16
CA ASN A 229 -7.61 7.70 8.98
C ASN A 229 -6.82 8.94 9.43
N ILE A 230 -6.62 9.90 8.52
CA ILE A 230 -6.00 11.20 8.85
C ILE A 230 -6.84 11.97 9.89
N ARG A 231 -8.17 11.96 9.76
CA ARG A 231 -9.08 12.62 10.72
C ARG A 231 -8.97 11.99 12.10
N LEU A 232 -8.98 10.66 12.18
CA LEU A 232 -8.84 9.92 13.44
C LEU A 232 -7.48 10.17 14.10
N TYR A 233 -6.41 10.17 13.31
CA TYR A 233 -5.06 10.49 13.78
C TYR A 233 -4.95 11.92 14.32
N ARG A 234 -5.47 12.92 13.61
CA ARG A 234 -5.51 14.30 14.12
C ARG A 234 -6.30 14.42 15.43
N ALA A 235 -7.36 13.65 15.60
CA ALA A 235 -8.13 13.62 16.85
C ALA A 235 -7.32 13.01 18.01
N SER A 236 -6.55 11.95 17.77
CA SER A 236 -5.70 11.32 18.80
C SER A 236 -4.58 12.25 19.26
N LEU A 237 -3.94 12.98 18.34
CA LEU A 237 -2.91 13.98 18.66
C LEU A 237 -3.43 15.12 19.57
N ARG A 238 -4.70 15.52 19.41
CA ARG A 238 -5.31 16.53 20.28
C ARG A 238 -5.56 15.99 21.68
N SER A 239 -6.06 14.76 21.79
CA SER A 239 -6.36 14.13 23.08
C SER A 239 -5.12 14.01 23.98
N THR A 240 -3.97 13.60 23.42
CA THR A 240 -2.71 13.47 24.16
C THR A 240 -2.17 14.83 24.65
N SER A 241 -2.33 15.89 23.86
CA SER A 241 -1.92 17.24 24.24
C SER A 241 -2.71 17.82 25.43
N HIS A 242 -3.97 17.42 25.61
CA HIS A 242 -4.81 17.86 26.73
C HIS A 242 -4.51 17.10 28.03
N CYS A 243 -4.09 15.83 27.96
CA CYS A 243 -3.69 15.04 29.14
C CYS A 243 -2.40 15.58 29.79
N GLY A 244 -1.42 16.01 28.99
CA GLY A 244 -0.20 16.65 29.50
C GLY A 244 -0.46 17.96 30.25
N ARG A 245 -1.43 18.77 29.79
CA ARG A 245 -1.84 19.99 30.50
C ARG A 245 -2.57 19.71 31.81
N TRP A 246 -3.36 18.63 31.87
CA TRP A 246 -4.05 18.23 33.09
C TRP A 246 -3.06 17.77 34.17
N LEU A 247 -2.05 16.98 33.79
CA LEU A 247 -0.96 16.60 34.70
C LEU A 247 -0.15 17.81 35.17
N ALA A 248 0.16 18.76 34.28
CA ALA A 248 0.86 20.00 34.64
C ALA A 248 0.06 20.88 35.62
N CYS A 249 -1.27 20.96 35.49
CA CYS A 249 -2.15 21.64 36.45
C CYS A 249 -2.21 20.91 37.80
N CYS A 250 -2.22 19.57 37.82
CA CYS A 250 -2.21 18.80 39.06
C CYS A 250 -0.86 18.87 39.80
N THR A 251 0.27 19.01 39.10
CA THR A 251 1.59 19.14 39.73
C THR A 251 1.91 20.55 40.24
N ARG A 252 1.22 21.59 39.76
CA ARG A 252 1.41 22.98 40.26
C ARG A 252 0.56 23.32 41.49
N GLY A 253 -0.33 22.43 41.92
CA GLY A 253 -1.18 22.63 43.10
C GLY A 253 -0.67 22.02 44.42
N SER A 254 0.52 21.42 44.46
CA SER A 254 1.00 20.63 45.62
C SER A 254 2.33 21.11 46.23
N LEU A 255 2.73 22.36 45.98
CA LEU A 255 3.92 22.96 46.59
C LEU A 255 3.60 24.37 47.09
N GLU A 256 2.68 24.47 48.04
CA GLU A 256 2.66 25.51 49.07
C GLU A 256 1.60 25.10 50.09
N ALA A 257 2.04 24.38 51.12
CA ALA A 257 1.27 24.19 52.34
C ALA A 257 1.55 25.39 53.25
N PRO A 258 0.59 26.27 53.53
CA PRO A 258 0.71 27.17 54.66
C PRO A 258 0.44 26.35 55.92
N SER A 259 1.48 26.20 56.73
CA SER A 259 1.37 25.77 58.11
C SER A 259 0.56 26.80 58.91
N SER A 260 -0.58 26.42 59.48
CA SER A 260 -0.90 26.66 60.90
C SER A 260 -2.38 26.36 61.21
N SER A 261 -2.58 25.49 62.21
CA SER A 261 -3.45 25.71 63.37
C SER A 261 -4.92 26.11 63.12
N GLU A 262 -5.87 25.17 63.24
CA GLU A 262 -6.76 24.99 64.43
C GLU A 262 -8.04 24.19 64.10
N ARG A 263 -8.35 23.21 64.97
CA ARG A 263 -9.66 22.74 65.48
C ARG A 263 -10.86 22.78 64.50
N ARG A 264 -11.68 21.73 64.32
CA ARG A 264 -12.37 20.92 65.35
C ARG A 264 -13.18 19.81 64.64
N SER A 265 -13.42 18.73 65.39
CA SER A 265 -14.21 17.55 65.07
C SER A 265 -15.49 17.75 64.24
N SER A 266 -15.73 16.84 63.29
CA SER A 266 -17.01 16.14 63.16
C SER A 266 -16.85 14.88 62.32
N GLN A 267 -17.30 13.77 62.89
CA GLN A 267 -17.40 12.45 62.29
C GLN A 267 -18.21 12.50 60.98
N ARG A 268 -17.66 11.86 59.94
CA ARG A 268 -18.47 11.10 59.00
C ARG A 268 -17.60 10.00 58.39
N GLU A 269 -17.82 8.79 58.88
CA GLU A 269 -17.44 7.56 58.18
C GLU A 269 -18.09 7.59 56.79
N ILE A 270 -17.28 7.69 55.74
CA ILE A 270 -17.66 7.27 54.40
C ILE A 270 -16.55 6.35 53.90
N ARG A 271 -16.94 5.10 53.72
CA ARG A 271 -16.21 3.97 53.12
C ARG A 271 -15.26 4.42 52.02
N LYS A 272 -13.97 4.16 52.23
CA LYS A 272 -12.93 4.10 51.20
C LYS A 272 -12.92 2.68 50.63
N GLU A 273 -13.64 2.43 49.55
CA GLU A 273 -13.30 1.37 48.59
C GLU A 273 -13.75 1.82 47.20
N GLY A 274 -12.87 1.70 46.19
CA GLY A 274 -13.25 1.90 44.78
C GLY A 274 -12.63 3.11 44.07
N GLY A 275 -11.30 3.30 44.16
CA GLY A 275 -10.60 4.38 43.46
C GLY A 275 -9.74 3.96 42.25
N SER A 276 -9.53 2.65 42.01
CA SER A 276 -8.62 2.17 40.94
C SER A 276 -9.33 1.88 39.61
N SER A 277 -10.62 1.55 39.65
CA SER A 277 -11.31 0.94 38.51
C SER A 277 -11.54 1.87 37.31
N LYS A 278 -11.54 3.19 37.49
CA LYS A 278 -11.81 4.14 36.39
C LYS A 278 -10.65 4.32 35.42
N ARG A 279 -9.40 4.31 35.93
CA ARG A 279 -8.21 4.42 35.07
C ARG A 279 -7.99 3.14 34.27
N ASP A 280 -8.18 2.00 34.91
CA ASP A 280 -8.09 0.70 34.24
C ASP A 280 -9.18 0.54 33.17
N ALA A 281 -10.39 1.08 33.40
CA ALA A 281 -11.48 1.05 32.43
C ALA A 281 -11.24 1.97 31.22
N GLU A 282 -10.68 3.16 31.41
CA GLU A 282 -10.35 4.09 30.30
C GLU A 282 -9.18 3.58 29.46
N GLU A 283 -8.16 2.98 30.10
CA GLU A 283 -7.03 2.37 29.40
C GLU A 283 -7.45 1.11 28.62
N GLN A 284 -8.33 0.27 29.20
CA GLN A 284 -8.94 -0.86 28.49
C GLN A 284 -9.83 -0.41 27.33
N LEU A 285 -10.57 0.70 27.45
CA LEU A 285 -11.37 1.27 26.36
C LEU A 285 -10.50 1.80 25.22
N ALA A 286 -9.40 2.48 25.53
CA ALA A 286 -8.44 2.95 24.52
C ALA A 286 -7.73 1.79 23.81
N GLN A 287 -7.31 0.76 24.55
CA GLN A 287 -6.73 -0.46 23.98
C GLN A 287 -7.75 -1.25 23.14
N GLN A 288 -9.01 -1.38 23.60
CA GLN A 288 -10.08 -2.01 22.81
C GLN A 288 -10.43 -1.22 21.54
N ALA A 289 -10.40 0.10 21.58
CA ALA A 289 -10.60 0.93 20.39
C ALA A 289 -9.47 0.72 19.37
N HIS A 290 -8.22 0.65 19.83
CA HIS A 290 -7.05 0.36 18.98
C HIS A 290 -7.10 -1.05 18.36
N VAL A 291 -7.57 -2.06 19.11
CA VAL A 291 -7.78 -3.43 18.63
C VAL A 291 -8.97 -3.52 17.67
N LYS A 292 -10.06 -2.78 17.90
CA LYS A 292 -11.22 -2.72 16.99
C LYS A 292 -10.86 -2.06 15.67
N ILE A 293 -10.02 -1.02 15.66
CA ILE A 293 -9.46 -0.44 14.43
C ILE A 293 -8.66 -1.51 13.66
N LYS A 294 -7.75 -2.23 14.34
CA LYS A 294 -6.97 -3.34 13.73
C LYS A 294 -7.82 -4.50 13.20
N ARG A 295 -8.92 -4.86 13.86
CA ARG A 295 -9.81 -5.94 13.40
C ARG A 295 -10.74 -5.51 12.27
N LYS A 296 -11.23 -4.26 12.28
CA LYS A 296 -12.16 -3.77 11.25
C LYS A 296 -11.47 -3.51 9.90
N THR A 297 -10.18 -3.19 9.91
CA THR A 297 -9.33 -3.20 8.69
C THR A 297 -9.03 -4.61 8.19
N ARG A 298 -8.98 -5.63 9.07
CA ARG A 298 -8.66 -7.03 8.69
C ARG A 298 -9.78 -7.75 7.93
N PHE A 299 -11.05 -7.45 8.19
CA PHE A 299 -12.21 -8.21 7.68
C PHE A 299 -13.01 -7.51 6.57
N GLY A 300 -12.53 -6.37 6.05
CA GLY A 300 -13.30 -5.48 5.19
C GLY A 300 -12.88 -5.41 3.73
N LEU A 301 -12.26 -6.44 3.12
CA LEU A 301 -11.83 -6.40 1.71
C LEU A 301 -12.10 -7.72 0.97
N ASN A 302 -13.24 -7.78 0.27
CA ASN A 302 -13.36 -8.60 -0.93
C ASN A 302 -12.76 -7.81 -2.09
N ILE A 303 -11.50 -8.07 -2.46
CA ILE A 303 -10.97 -7.67 -3.76
C ILE A 303 -10.88 -8.92 -4.62
N LEU A 304 -11.86 -9.08 -5.50
CA LEU A 304 -11.82 -10.04 -6.58
C LEU A 304 -11.18 -9.41 -7.82
N ARG A 305 -10.42 -10.27 -8.51
CA ARG A 305 -9.89 -10.18 -9.87
C ARG A 305 -10.47 -9.07 -10.76
N PRO A 306 -9.65 -8.38 -11.58
CA PRO A 306 -10.15 -7.52 -12.64
C PRO A 306 -11.03 -8.34 -13.60
N SER A 307 -12.34 -8.06 -13.64
CA SER A 307 -13.26 -8.67 -14.57
C SER A 307 -13.13 -8.00 -15.94
N GLY A 308 -12.24 -8.54 -16.77
CA GLY A 308 -12.26 -8.28 -18.20
C GLY A 308 -13.50 -8.93 -18.82
N LYS A 309 -14.53 -8.12 -19.14
CA LYS A 309 -15.52 -8.33 -20.23
C LYS A 309 -16.56 -7.20 -20.22
N ALA A 310 -16.21 -6.05 -20.79
CA ALA A 310 -17.22 -5.15 -21.35
C ALA A 310 -17.49 -5.61 -22.79
N LYS A 311 -18.67 -6.18 -23.04
CA LYS A 311 -19.18 -6.41 -24.40
C LYS A 311 -19.54 -5.05 -25.00
N SER A 312 -18.84 -4.66 -26.07
CA SER A 312 -19.22 -3.53 -26.90
C SER A 312 -20.50 -3.87 -27.67
N SER A 313 -21.64 -3.33 -27.25
CA SER A 313 -22.80 -3.19 -28.13
C SER A 313 -22.56 -1.98 -29.02
N GLY A 314 -22.35 -2.23 -30.31
CA GLY A 314 -22.29 -1.17 -31.31
C GLY A 314 -23.61 -0.42 -31.40
N GLN A 315 -23.54 0.91 -31.36
CA GLN A 315 -24.55 1.77 -31.96
C GLN A 315 -23.82 2.88 -32.72
N HIS A 316 -24.09 2.89 -34.03
CA HIS A 316 -23.77 3.97 -34.94
C HIS A 316 -24.50 5.24 -34.50
N TYR A 317 -23.75 6.32 -34.27
CA TYR A 317 -24.26 7.68 -34.49
C TYR A 317 -23.22 8.45 -35.31
N SER A 318 -23.58 8.66 -36.57
CA SER A 318 -22.94 9.61 -37.48
C SER A 318 -23.53 10.98 -37.20
N SER A 319 -22.70 11.92 -36.76
CA SER A 319 -22.98 13.36 -36.83
C SER A 319 -21.66 14.11 -36.80
N ALA A 320 -21.04 14.24 -37.97
CA ALA A 320 -20.01 15.25 -38.21
C ALA A 320 -20.73 16.61 -38.32
N SER A 321 -20.47 17.49 -37.36
CA SER A 321 -20.79 18.91 -37.45
C SER A 321 -19.52 19.66 -37.87
N GLU A 322 -19.76 20.66 -38.70
CA GLU A 322 -18.80 21.51 -39.40
C GLU A 322 -17.79 22.16 -38.45
N ILE A 323 -16.51 22.06 -38.81
CA ILE A 323 -15.45 22.92 -38.28
C ILE A 323 -15.29 24.04 -39.30
N ASP A 324 -15.78 25.23 -38.92
CA ASP A 324 -15.47 26.47 -39.60
C ASP A 324 -13.96 26.74 -39.57
N ALA A 325 -13.45 27.07 -40.75
CA ALA A 325 -12.09 27.51 -41.00
C ALA A 325 -11.88 28.90 -40.37
N ILE A 326 -10.92 29.02 -39.46
CA ILE A 326 -10.34 30.32 -39.10
C ILE A 326 -9.11 30.52 -39.98
N GLU A 327 -9.26 31.42 -40.96
CA GLU A 327 -8.18 31.99 -41.76
C GLU A 327 -7.08 32.57 -40.86
N MET A 328 -5.85 32.09 -41.05
CA MET A 328 -4.65 32.83 -40.66
C MET A 328 -4.26 33.77 -41.80
N ALA A 329 -4.36 35.08 -41.57
CA ALA A 329 -3.75 36.09 -42.42
C ALA A 329 -2.21 36.03 -42.29
N PRO A 330 -1.45 36.00 -43.40
CA PRO A 330 -0.01 36.19 -43.33
C PRO A 330 0.29 37.69 -43.20
N SER A 331 1.01 38.04 -42.14
CA SER A 331 1.74 39.31 -42.09
C SER A 331 3.02 39.13 -42.92
N ASN A 332 3.19 39.94 -43.96
CA ASN A 332 4.48 40.12 -44.60
C ASN A 332 4.69 41.60 -44.95
N HIS A 333 5.89 42.04 -44.60
CA HIS A 333 6.64 43.12 -45.23
C HIS A 333 6.88 42.84 -46.72
#